data_AF-A0A662HNS2-F1
#
_entry.id   AF-A0A662HNS2-F1
#
_cell.length_a   1.000
_cell.length_b   1.000
_cell.length_c   1.000
_cell.angle_alpha   90.00
_cell.angle_beta   90.00
_cell.angle_gamma   90.00
#
_symmetry.space_group_name_H-M   'P 1'
#
loop_
_entity.id
_entity.type
_entity.pdbx_description
1 polymer ?
#
loop_
_entity_poly.entity_id
_entity_poly.type
_entity_poly.pdbx_seq_one_letter_code
_entity_poly.pdbx_strand_id
1 'polypeptide(L)'
;YTDLASIYERAGRIHGRKGSITQMPILTMPGDDITHPIPDLTGYITEGQIILDRGLFRRGIYPPIDVLPSLSRLMKEGIGKGRTREDHREVSDCLYYAYSEGKRVRDLVAVIGEAALTDLDRLYLKFADRFEREFVNQGVYEERSFEETLDKGWELLSMLPESELKRADPETIKKYHPKYRKTQL
;
A
#
# COMPACT_ATOMS: atom_id res chain seq x y z
N TYR A 1 24.33 14.33 9.22
CA TYR A 1 23.75 13.38 10.18
C TYR A 1 23.21 14.09 11.42
N THR A 2 24.06 14.67 12.28
CA THR A 2 23.65 15.30 13.56
C THR A 2 22.64 16.44 13.39
N ASP A 3 22.76 17.24 12.33
CA ASP A 3 21.84 18.35 12.05
C ASP A 3 20.41 17.86 11.76
N LEU A 4 20.25 16.91 10.84
CA LEU A 4 18.96 16.28 10.55
C LEU A 4 18.37 15.53 11.76
N ALA A 5 19.22 14.85 12.53
CA ALA A 5 18.80 14.14 13.74
C ALA A 5 18.15 15.09 14.76
N SER A 6 18.65 16.32 14.90
CA SER A 6 18.08 17.32 15.82
C SER A 6 16.63 17.71 15.50
N ILE A 7 16.19 17.49 14.25
CA ILE A 7 14.82 17.73 13.81
C ILE A 7 13.97 16.48 14.01
N TYR A 8 14.45 15.32 13.52
CA TYR A 8 13.68 14.07 13.52
C TYR A 8 13.50 13.44 14.91
N GLU A 9 14.40 13.72 15.87
CA GLU A 9 14.23 13.29 17.26
C GLU A 9 13.01 13.96 17.93
N ARG A 10 12.54 15.09 17.41
CA ARG A 10 11.44 15.89 17.98
C ARG A 10 10.05 15.43 17.53
N ALA A 11 9.88 14.11 17.38
CA ALA A 11 8.61 13.45 17.09
C ALA A 11 8.32 12.39 18.15
N GLY A 12 7.05 12.13 18.44
CA GLY A 12 6.63 11.09 19.39
C GLY A 12 5.56 11.52 20.38
N ARG A 13 5.29 10.67 21.36
CA ARG A 13 4.32 10.92 22.43
C ARG A 13 4.97 11.72 23.56
N ILE A 14 4.27 12.73 24.05
CA ILE A 14 4.78 13.54 25.17
C ILE A 14 4.39 12.86 26.48
N HIS A 15 5.38 12.47 27.28
CA HIS A 15 5.13 11.83 28.57
C HIS A 15 4.26 12.71 29.48
N GLY A 16 3.24 12.12 30.10
CA GLY A 16 2.30 12.83 30.97
C GLY A 16 1.31 13.76 30.26
N ARG A 17 1.27 13.81 28.93
CA ARG A 17 0.29 14.59 28.16
C ARG A 17 -0.53 13.72 27.22
N LYS A 18 -1.78 14.10 26.98
CA LYS A 18 -2.73 13.37 26.11
C LYS A 18 -2.51 13.61 24.60
N GLY A 19 -1.28 13.92 24.18
CA GLY A 19 -0.98 14.32 22.80
C GLY A 19 0.34 13.74 22.28
N SER A 20 0.49 13.79 20.96
CA SER A 20 1.68 13.36 20.24
C SER A 20 2.04 14.35 19.15
N ILE A 21 3.31 14.34 18.75
CA ILE A 21 3.85 15.07 17.60
C ILE A 21 4.18 14.03 16.53
N THR A 22 3.53 14.12 15.37
CA THR A 22 3.82 13.27 14.21
C THR A 22 4.44 14.14 13.13
N GLN A 23 5.56 13.70 12.57
CA GLN A 23 6.24 14.41 11.49
C GLN A 23 6.04 13.69 10.15
N MET A 24 5.73 14.46 9.10
CA MET A 24 5.66 13.99 7.71
C MET A 24 6.53 14.91 6.84
N PRO A 25 7.86 14.77 6.92
CA PRO A 25 8.78 15.59 6.13
C PRO A 25 8.65 15.25 4.63
N ILE A 26 8.71 16.27 3.78
CA ILE A 26 8.77 16.08 2.33
C ILE A 26 10.24 16.12 1.91
N LEU A 27 10.67 15.08 1.20
CA LEU A 27 12.03 14.94 0.72
C LEU A 27 11.99 14.74 -0.80
N THR A 28 12.59 15.67 -1.54
CA THR A 28 12.68 15.61 -2.99
C THR A 28 14.07 15.14 -3.40
N MET A 29 14.12 14.09 -4.21
CA MET A 29 15.37 13.51 -4.67
C MET A 29 15.95 14.36 -5.81
N PRO A 30 17.23 14.76 -5.74
CA PRO A 30 17.93 15.32 -6.88
C PRO A 30 17.97 14.28 -8.01
N GLY A 31 17.48 14.64 -9.20
CA GLY A 31 17.59 13.77 -10.38
C GLY A 31 16.84 12.44 -10.34
N ASP A 32 15.88 12.27 -9.42
CA ASP A 32 15.13 11.01 -9.22
C ASP A 32 15.97 9.83 -8.68
N ASP A 33 17.14 10.12 -8.11
CA ASP A 33 18.06 9.11 -7.60
C ASP A 33 17.74 8.71 -6.15
N ILE A 34 17.15 7.52 -5.97
CA ILE A 34 16.86 6.92 -4.67
C ILE A 34 18.14 6.52 -3.93
N THR A 35 19.23 6.26 -4.66
CA THR A 35 20.53 5.92 -4.06
C THR A 35 21.30 7.15 -3.59
N HIS A 36 20.74 8.35 -3.81
CA HIS A 36 21.34 9.59 -3.35
C HIS A 36 21.47 9.57 -1.81
N PRO A 37 22.56 10.13 -1.25
CA PRO A 37 22.77 10.16 0.21
C PRO A 37 21.70 10.92 1.01
N ILE A 38 20.75 11.61 0.39
CA ILE A 38 19.71 12.33 1.12
C ILE A 38 18.60 11.34 1.51
N PRO A 39 17.94 10.66 0.55
CA PRO A 39 17.05 9.53 0.81
C PRO A 39 17.63 8.49 1.75
N ASP A 40 18.85 8.02 1.49
CA ASP A 40 19.50 6.98 2.29
C ASP A 40 19.56 7.36 3.77
N LEU A 41 20.06 8.56 4.07
CA LEU A 41 20.23 9.03 5.44
C LEU A 41 18.92 9.34 6.14
N THR A 42 17.94 9.84 5.42
CA THR A 42 16.62 10.08 5.98
C THR A 42 15.90 8.77 6.29
N GLY A 43 16.03 7.74 5.44
CA GLY A 43 15.47 6.41 5.68
C GLY A 43 16.08 5.70 6.90
N TYR A 44 17.36 5.95 7.18
CA TYR A 44 18.01 5.44 8.40
C TYR A 44 17.50 6.07 9.71
N ILE A 45 17.02 7.32 9.65
CA ILE A 45 16.65 8.11 10.83
C ILE A 45 15.12 8.22 11.00
N THR A 46 14.34 7.71 10.05
CA THR A 46 12.87 7.75 10.07
C THR A 46 12.24 6.35 10.12
N GLU A 47 10.97 6.29 10.50
CA GLU A 47 10.27 5.03 10.79
C GLU A 47 9.55 4.44 9.56
N GLY A 48 9.90 4.91 8.36
CA GLY A 48 9.26 4.53 7.11
C GLY A 48 9.28 5.66 6.08
N GLN A 49 8.75 5.36 4.90
CA GLN A 49 8.70 6.30 3.78
C GLN A 49 7.48 6.04 2.91
N ILE A 50 6.97 7.10 2.29
CA ILE A 50 5.94 7.06 1.25
C ILE A 50 6.59 7.55 -0.02
N ILE A 51 6.71 6.67 -1.02
CA ILE A 51 7.40 6.95 -2.27
C ILE A 51 6.40 7.41 -3.33
N LEU A 52 6.68 8.57 -3.94
CA LEU A 52 5.95 9.08 -5.10
C LEU A 52 6.68 8.66 -6.38
N ASP A 53 6.02 7.89 -7.24
CA ASP A 53 6.58 7.35 -8.48
C ASP A 53 6.18 8.17 -9.71
N ARG A 54 7.17 8.53 -10.53
CA ARG A 54 6.93 9.23 -11.80
C ARG A 54 6.26 8.36 -12.84
N GLY A 55 6.42 7.03 -12.78
CA GLY A 55 5.72 6.09 -13.65
C GLY A 55 4.20 6.18 -13.46
N LEU A 56 3.73 6.08 -12.22
CA LEU A 56 2.32 6.24 -11.83
C LEU A 56 1.79 7.62 -12.24
N PHE A 57 2.55 8.68 -11.96
CA PHE A 57 2.14 10.04 -12.35
C PHE A 57 1.95 10.19 -13.86
N ARG A 58 2.89 9.67 -14.68
CA ARG A 58 2.79 9.68 -16.14
C ARG A 58 1.61 8.87 -16.68
N ARG A 59 1.14 7.87 -15.94
CA ARG A 59 -0.08 7.11 -16.24
C ARG A 59 -1.37 7.82 -15.80
N GLY A 60 -1.28 9.00 -15.22
CA GLY A 60 -2.44 9.79 -14.77
C GLY A 60 -3.02 9.31 -13.44
N ILE A 61 -2.24 8.58 -12.63
CA ILE A 61 -2.67 8.11 -11.31
C ILE A 61 -2.30 9.16 -10.27
N TYR A 62 -3.28 9.55 -9.45
CA TYR A 62 -3.09 10.50 -8.36
C TYR A 62 -3.77 9.99 -7.08
N PRO A 63 -3.14 10.06 -5.90
CA PRO A 63 -1.73 10.40 -5.70
C PRO A 63 -0.81 9.31 -6.28
N PRO A 64 0.35 9.66 -6.86
CA PRO A 64 1.21 8.68 -7.53
C PRO A 64 2.07 7.90 -6.54
N ILE A 65 1.46 7.24 -5.55
CA ILE A 65 2.17 6.51 -4.49
C ILE A 65 2.49 5.08 -4.94
N ASP A 66 3.78 4.72 -4.94
CA ASP A 66 4.18 3.32 -5.12
C ASP A 66 4.24 2.62 -3.76
N VAL A 67 3.30 1.71 -3.54
CA VAL A 67 3.14 0.99 -2.27
C VAL A 67 4.23 -0.05 -2.02
N LEU A 68 4.93 -0.54 -3.05
CA LEU A 68 5.94 -1.58 -2.91
C LEU A 68 7.22 -1.10 -2.18
N PRO A 69 7.86 0.01 -2.60
CA PRO A 69 9.01 0.56 -1.86
C PRO A 69 8.60 1.40 -0.65
N SER A 70 7.31 1.69 -0.48
CA SER A 70 6.78 2.41 0.69
C SER A 70 6.68 1.49 1.91
N LEU A 71 6.92 2.03 3.10
CA LEU A 71 6.91 1.26 4.34
C LEU A 71 6.48 2.12 5.51
N SER A 72 5.73 1.53 6.44
CA SER A 72 5.56 2.05 7.79
C SER A 72 5.93 0.96 8.79
N ARG A 73 6.99 1.19 9.57
CA ARG A 73 7.47 0.21 10.57
C ARG A 73 6.48 0.08 11.75
N LEU A 74 5.78 1.16 12.06
CA LEU A 74 4.81 1.23 13.15
C LEU A 74 3.38 0.83 12.74
N MET A 75 3.15 0.43 11.48
CA MET A 75 1.81 0.05 10.99
C MET A 75 1.11 -0.95 11.93
N LYS A 76 1.83 -1.98 12.39
CA LYS A 76 1.28 -3.01 13.30
C LYS A 76 0.73 -2.42 14.60
N GLU A 77 1.32 -1.33 15.09
CA GLU A 77 0.82 -0.66 16.28
C GLU A 77 -0.42 0.17 16.00
N GLY A 78 -0.69 0.58 14.76
CA GLY A 78 -1.77 1.51 14.39
C GLY A 78 -3.07 0.86 13.91
N ILE A 79 -3.06 -0.43 13.59
CA ILE A 79 -4.17 -1.12 12.91
C ILE A 79 -4.89 -2.12 13.81
N GLY A 80 -5.95 -2.75 13.29
CA GLY A 80 -6.68 -3.81 13.98
C GLY A 80 -7.89 -3.32 14.79
N LYS A 81 -8.46 -4.24 15.58
CA LYS A 81 -9.68 -4.04 16.36
C LYS A 81 -9.55 -2.86 17.33
N GLY A 82 -10.54 -1.97 17.30
CA GLY A 82 -10.58 -0.77 18.15
C GLY A 82 -9.73 0.41 17.64
N ARG A 83 -9.13 0.30 16.45
CA ARG A 83 -8.43 1.40 15.77
C ARG A 83 -8.90 1.58 14.33
N THR A 84 -8.85 0.50 13.57
CA THR A 84 -9.37 0.42 12.20
C THR A 84 -10.37 -0.73 12.16
N ARG A 85 -10.04 -1.83 11.49
CA ARG A 85 -10.82 -3.07 11.44
C ARG A 85 -9.90 -4.27 11.65
N GLU A 86 -10.44 -5.39 12.13
CA GLU A 86 -9.65 -6.58 12.49
C GLU A 86 -8.91 -7.22 11.32
N ASP A 87 -9.43 -7.10 10.09
CA ASP A 87 -8.90 -7.68 8.85
C ASP A 87 -7.83 -6.80 8.19
N HIS A 88 -7.59 -5.58 8.69
CA HIS A 88 -6.72 -4.61 8.01
C HIS A 88 -5.35 -5.18 7.67
N ARG A 89 -4.70 -5.87 8.62
CA ARG A 89 -3.38 -6.45 8.39
C ARG A 89 -3.38 -7.45 7.24
N GLU A 90 -4.34 -8.36 7.25
CA GLU A 90 -4.48 -9.42 6.26
C GLU A 90 -4.81 -8.86 4.88
N VAL A 91 -5.74 -7.89 4.80
CA VAL A 91 -6.06 -7.20 3.55
C VAL A 91 -4.84 -6.50 2.97
N SER A 92 -4.11 -5.75 3.79
CA SER A 92 -2.88 -5.07 3.36
C SER A 92 -1.83 -6.07 2.84
N ASP A 93 -1.62 -7.17 3.54
CA ASP A 93 -0.62 -8.18 3.17
C ASP A 93 -1.02 -8.93 1.89
N CYS A 94 -2.32 -9.21 1.70
CA CYS A 94 -2.87 -9.77 0.47
C CYS A 94 -2.73 -8.81 -0.72
N LEU A 95 -3.13 -7.53 -0.57
CA LEU A 95 -3.04 -6.52 -1.62
C LEU A 95 -1.58 -6.30 -2.05
N TYR A 96 -0.68 -6.18 -1.08
CA TYR A 96 0.75 -5.98 -1.34
C TYR A 96 1.32 -7.14 -2.18
N TYR A 97 1.00 -8.38 -1.79
CA TYR A 97 1.44 -9.55 -2.55
C TYR A 97 0.87 -9.58 -3.95
N ALA A 98 -0.43 -9.41 -4.10
CA ALA A 98 -1.09 -9.46 -5.39
C ALA A 98 -0.58 -8.38 -6.35
N TYR A 99 -0.30 -7.18 -5.84
CA TYR A 99 0.29 -6.12 -6.63
C TYR A 99 1.75 -6.41 -7.01
N SER A 100 2.54 -6.99 -6.11
CA SER A 100 3.91 -7.42 -6.39
C SER A 100 3.95 -8.49 -7.49
N GLU A 101 3.07 -9.49 -7.42
CA GLU A 101 2.95 -10.50 -8.48
C GLU A 101 2.50 -9.87 -9.80
N GLY A 102 1.53 -8.96 -9.78
CA GLY A 102 1.09 -8.27 -10.99
C GLY A 102 2.20 -7.42 -11.63
N LYS A 103 3.06 -6.75 -10.85
CA LYS A 103 4.26 -6.08 -11.39
C LYS A 103 5.26 -7.08 -11.98
N ARG A 104 5.55 -8.19 -11.28
CA ARG A 104 6.42 -9.26 -11.80
C ARG A 104 5.91 -9.82 -13.13
N VAL A 105 4.60 -10.02 -13.24
CA VAL A 105 3.95 -10.47 -14.49
C VAL A 105 4.08 -9.41 -15.58
N ARG A 106 3.88 -8.13 -15.26
CA ARG A 106 4.05 -7.02 -16.22
C ARG A 106 5.46 -6.98 -16.80
N ASP A 107 6.48 -7.21 -15.97
CA ASP A 107 7.87 -7.30 -16.42
C ASP A 107 8.09 -8.54 -17.30
N LEU A 108 7.48 -9.68 -16.94
CA LEU A 108 7.51 -10.90 -17.75
C LEU A 108 6.88 -10.68 -19.14
N VAL A 109 5.73 -10.01 -19.21
CA VAL A 109 5.04 -9.68 -20.48
C VAL A 109 5.95 -8.91 -21.43
N ALA A 110 6.75 -7.98 -20.90
CA ALA A 110 7.69 -7.21 -21.71
C ALA A 110 8.77 -8.08 -22.38
N VAL A 111 9.04 -9.27 -21.83
CA VAL A 111 10.06 -10.21 -22.34
C VAL A 111 9.46 -11.26 -23.29
N ILE A 112 8.37 -11.92 -22.89
CA ILE A 112 7.83 -13.09 -23.63
C ILE A 112 6.53 -12.80 -24.41
N GLY A 113 5.94 -11.62 -24.22
CA GLY A 113 4.66 -11.24 -24.81
C GLY A 113 3.44 -11.80 -24.06
N GLU A 114 2.30 -11.13 -24.18
CA GLU A 114 1.08 -11.44 -23.43
C GLU A 114 0.46 -12.81 -23.78
N ALA A 115 0.68 -13.29 -25.00
CA ALA A 115 0.15 -14.57 -25.48
C ALA A 115 0.68 -15.78 -24.70
N ALA A 116 1.86 -15.66 -24.07
CA ALA A 116 2.51 -16.72 -23.31
C ALA A 116 2.10 -16.77 -21.82
N LEU A 117 1.24 -15.85 -21.36
CA LEU A 117 0.78 -15.83 -19.97
C LEU A 117 -0.19 -16.96 -19.65
N THR A 118 -0.06 -17.49 -18.43
CA THR A 118 -1.09 -18.35 -17.84
C THR A 118 -2.35 -17.55 -17.50
N ASP A 119 -3.48 -18.23 -17.32
CA ASP A 119 -4.72 -17.55 -16.92
C ASP A 119 -4.59 -16.84 -15.56
N LEU A 120 -3.81 -17.43 -14.65
CA LEU A 120 -3.53 -16.81 -13.35
C LEU A 120 -2.66 -15.55 -13.50
N ASP A 121 -1.63 -15.58 -14.33
CA ASP A 121 -0.80 -14.40 -14.60
C ASP A 121 -1.64 -13.27 -15.21
N ARG A 122 -2.55 -13.59 -16.14
CA ARG A 122 -3.48 -12.59 -16.70
C ARG A 122 -4.36 -11.95 -15.63
N LEU A 123 -4.81 -12.73 -14.63
CA LEU A 123 -5.56 -12.19 -13.50
C LEU A 123 -4.71 -11.24 -12.65
N TYR A 124 -3.47 -11.60 -12.34
CA TYR A 124 -2.54 -10.73 -11.60
C TYR A 124 -2.19 -9.44 -12.36
N LEU A 125 -2.00 -9.53 -13.68
CA LEU A 125 -1.78 -8.36 -14.53
C LEU A 125 -2.98 -7.40 -14.48
N LYS A 126 -4.19 -7.94 -14.66
CA LYS A 126 -5.44 -7.17 -14.56
C LYS A 126 -5.65 -6.61 -13.17
N PHE A 127 -5.30 -7.37 -12.13
CA PHE A 127 -5.37 -6.93 -10.75
C PHE A 127 -4.46 -5.71 -10.53
N ALA A 128 -3.20 -5.73 -10.99
CA ALA A 128 -2.29 -4.60 -10.82
C ALA A 128 -2.81 -3.33 -11.50
N ASP A 129 -3.37 -3.44 -12.71
CA ASP A 129 -3.96 -2.29 -13.40
C ASP A 129 -5.17 -1.71 -12.66
N ARG A 130 -6.06 -2.57 -12.14
CA ARG A 130 -7.21 -2.11 -11.35
C ARG A 130 -6.80 -1.57 -9.99
N PHE A 131 -5.82 -2.18 -9.32
CA PHE A 131 -5.26 -1.69 -8.06
C PHE A 131 -4.74 -0.26 -8.22
N GLU A 132 -3.95 -0.01 -9.26
CA GLU A 132 -3.46 1.32 -9.59
C GLU A 132 -4.58 2.34 -9.86
N ARG A 133 -5.63 1.93 -10.57
CA ARG A 133 -6.72 2.84 -11.01
C ARG A 133 -7.86 3.04 -10.01
N GLU A 134 -8.06 2.10 -9.09
CA GLU A 134 -9.24 2.09 -8.21
C GLU A 134 -8.87 2.18 -6.74
N PHE A 135 -7.68 1.67 -6.36
CA PHE A 135 -7.18 1.73 -4.99
C PHE A 135 -6.24 2.90 -4.79
N VAL A 136 -5.17 2.96 -5.59
CA VAL A 136 -4.16 4.04 -5.49
C VAL A 136 -4.73 5.35 -5.98
N ASN A 137 -5.43 5.33 -7.12
CA ASN A 137 -6.04 6.54 -7.67
C ASN A 137 -7.25 6.99 -6.81
N GLN A 138 -7.21 8.25 -6.40
CA GLN A 138 -8.18 8.91 -5.54
C GLN A 138 -8.23 10.40 -5.89
N GLY A 139 -9.42 11.00 -5.88
CA GLY A 139 -9.58 12.43 -6.12
C GLY A 139 -8.80 13.28 -5.10
N VAL A 140 -8.34 14.47 -5.51
CA VAL A 140 -7.59 15.41 -4.65
C VAL A 140 -8.37 15.78 -3.38
N TYR A 141 -9.69 15.83 -3.48
CA TYR A 141 -10.61 16.17 -2.39
C TYR A 141 -11.48 14.98 -1.97
N GLU A 142 -11.19 13.79 -2.50
CA GLU A 142 -11.87 12.57 -2.06
C GLU A 142 -11.22 12.12 -0.75
N GLU A 143 -12.02 11.93 0.29
CA GLU A 143 -11.60 11.37 1.56
C GLU A 143 -12.20 9.97 1.70
N ARG A 144 -11.36 8.98 2.01
CA ARG A 144 -11.80 7.61 2.25
C ARG A 144 -11.60 7.24 3.71
N SER A 145 -12.64 6.68 4.31
CA SER A 145 -12.55 6.01 5.61
C SER A 145 -11.70 4.74 5.51
N PHE A 146 -11.30 4.19 6.66
CA PHE A 146 -10.63 2.89 6.70
C PHE A 146 -11.56 1.79 6.18
N GLU A 147 -12.85 1.85 6.51
CA GLU A 147 -13.86 0.88 6.09
C GLU A 147 -14.00 0.85 4.56
N GLU A 148 -14.13 2.01 3.93
CA GLU A 148 -14.22 2.12 2.47
C GLU A 148 -12.93 1.65 1.78
N THR A 149 -11.77 1.98 2.35
CA THR A 149 -10.48 1.55 1.82
C THR A 149 -10.33 0.04 1.88
N LEU A 150 -10.68 -0.57 3.03
CA LEU A 150 -10.59 -2.03 3.19
C LEU A 150 -11.62 -2.76 2.34
N ASP A 151 -12.83 -2.21 2.18
CA ASP A 151 -13.86 -2.79 1.33
C ASP A 151 -13.46 -2.74 -0.14
N LYS A 152 -12.89 -1.62 -0.63
CA LYS A 152 -12.26 -1.55 -1.96
C LYS A 152 -11.14 -2.58 -2.12
N GLY A 153 -10.35 -2.80 -1.07
CA GLY A 153 -9.33 -3.84 -1.04
C GLY A 153 -9.91 -5.23 -1.28
N TRP A 154 -10.98 -5.57 -0.58
CA TRP A 154 -11.70 -6.83 -0.76
C TRP A 154 -12.35 -6.99 -2.13
N GLU A 155 -12.93 -5.92 -2.67
CA GLU A 155 -13.48 -5.91 -4.05
C GLU A 155 -12.40 -6.26 -5.08
N LEU A 156 -11.20 -5.70 -4.94
CA LEU A 156 -10.07 -6.02 -5.82
C LEU A 156 -9.57 -7.45 -5.60
N LEU A 157 -9.40 -7.88 -4.34
CA LEU A 157 -8.95 -9.24 -4.03
C LEU A 157 -9.92 -10.32 -4.54
N SER A 158 -11.21 -9.99 -4.66
CA SER A 158 -12.22 -10.91 -5.19
C SER A 158 -12.02 -11.31 -6.66
N MET A 159 -11.17 -10.58 -7.39
CA MET A 159 -10.76 -10.94 -8.75
C MET A 159 -9.87 -12.17 -8.79
N LEU A 160 -9.18 -12.46 -7.69
CA LEU A 160 -8.26 -13.57 -7.58
C LEU A 160 -8.98 -14.80 -7.01
N PRO A 161 -8.59 -16.02 -7.41
CA PRO A 161 -9.09 -17.22 -6.77
C PRO A 161 -8.79 -17.22 -5.27
N GLU A 162 -9.69 -17.74 -4.44
CA GLU A 162 -9.48 -17.83 -2.98
C GLU A 162 -8.21 -18.61 -2.59
N SER A 163 -7.73 -19.52 -3.45
CA SER A 163 -6.47 -20.22 -3.27
C SER A 163 -5.24 -19.30 -3.22
N GLU A 164 -5.35 -18.09 -3.78
CA GLU A 164 -4.30 -17.08 -3.80
C GLU A 164 -4.31 -16.18 -2.56
N LEU A 165 -5.41 -16.17 -1.80
CA LEU A 165 -5.58 -15.33 -0.60
C LEU A 165 -4.91 -15.94 0.64
N LYS A 166 -3.70 -16.48 0.49
CA LYS A 166 -2.96 -17.24 1.51
C LYS A 166 -2.52 -16.43 2.74
N ARG A 167 -2.66 -15.09 2.68
CA ARG A 167 -2.27 -14.15 3.74
C ARG A 167 -3.46 -13.66 4.55
N ALA A 168 -4.65 -14.18 4.27
CA ALA A 168 -5.85 -13.94 5.07
C ALA A 168 -6.35 -15.26 5.64
N ASP A 169 -6.83 -15.21 6.88
CA ASP A 169 -7.38 -16.39 7.52
C ASP A 169 -8.72 -16.77 6.85
N PRO A 170 -9.06 -18.08 6.76
CA PRO A 170 -10.31 -18.51 6.15
C PRO A 170 -11.55 -17.88 6.78
N GLU A 171 -11.52 -17.61 8.08
CA GLU A 171 -12.62 -16.94 8.79
C GLU A 171 -12.74 -15.46 8.41
N THR A 172 -11.61 -14.77 8.20
CA THR A 172 -11.60 -13.40 7.68
C THR A 172 -12.17 -13.36 6.26
N ILE A 173 -11.76 -14.28 5.39
CA ILE A 173 -12.27 -14.38 4.02
C ILE A 173 -13.80 -14.60 4.05
N LYS A 174 -14.30 -15.56 4.82
CA LYS A 174 -15.74 -15.82 4.93
C LYS A 174 -16.53 -14.61 5.45
N LYS A 175 -15.92 -13.78 6.30
CA LYS A 175 -16.59 -12.63 6.92
C LYS A 175 -16.64 -11.42 6.01
N TYR A 176 -15.56 -11.12 5.29
CA TYR A 176 -15.39 -9.85 4.58
C TYR A 176 -15.39 -9.96 3.07
N HIS A 177 -15.03 -11.11 2.51
CA HIS A 177 -14.96 -11.27 1.07
C HIS A 177 -16.35 -11.06 0.43
N PRO A 178 -16.47 -10.29 -0.68
CA PRO A 178 -17.77 -9.89 -1.25
C PRO A 178 -18.67 -11.08 -1.62
N LYS A 179 -18.06 -12.20 -2.02
CA LYS A 179 -18.76 -13.48 -2.28
C LYS A 179 -19.59 -14.00 -1.09
N TYR A 180 -19.16 -13.74 0.14
CA TYR A 180 -19.76 -14.30 1.35
C TYR A 180 -20.44 -13.24 2.22
N ARG A 181 -19.98 -11.99 2.14
CA ARG A 181 -20.58 -10.89 2.89
C ARG A 181 -22.01 -10.67 2.37
N LYS A 182 -23.00 -10.94 3.22
CA LYS A 182 -24.39 -10.58 2.92
C LYS A 182 -24.47 -9.06 2.81
N THR A 183 -24.84 -8.55 1.64
CA THR A 183 -25.26 -7.16 1.48
C THR A 183 -26.43 -6.96 2.45
N GLN A 184 -26.20 -6.26 3.57
CA GLN A 184 -27.29 -5.72 4.36
C GLN A 184 -27.94 -4.64 3.49
N LEU A 185 -29.03 -5.01 2.82
CA LEU A 185 -30.01 -4.08 2.27
C LEU A 185 -30.74 -3.38 3.43
#